data_AF-A0A0G4B1K6-F1
#
_entry.id   AF-A0A0G4B1K6-F1
#
_cell.length_a   1.000
_cell.length_b   1.000
_cell.length_c   1.000
_cell.angle_alpha   90.00
_cell.angle_beta   90.00
_cell.angle_gamma   90.00
#
_symmetry.space_group_name_H-M   'P 1'
#
loop_
_entity.id
_entity.type
_entity.pdbx_description
1 polymer ?
#
loop_
_entity_poly.entity_id
_entity_poly.type
_entity_poly.pdbx_seq_one_letter_code
_entity_poly.pdbx_strand_id
1 'polypeptide(L)'
;MAEILKETTTIQNEGPREAVTTETKSVATSSQTVEYLVYFFLGVLEILLAFRLIFKLTGASIASGFVSSIYGLTSIFILPFEGIFRRGYAQGVETTSILEPATLTAMIVYAVLIWGIIKLVRIFSGETEER
;
A
#
# COMPACT_ATOMS: atom_id res chain seq x y z
N MET A 1 -35.80 46.16 -29.35
CA MET A 1 -34.74 46.47 -28.35
C MET A 1 -35.15 47.78 -27.69
N ALA A 2 -35.36 47.91 -26.39
CA ALA A 2 -34.92 47.12 -25.25
C ALA A 2 -35.95 47.18 -24.11
N GLU A 3 -36.09 46.08 -23.37
CA GLU A 3 -36.74 46.06 -22.05
C GLU A 3 -35.86 46.80 -21.04
N ILE A 4 -36.46 47.70 -20.29
CA ILE A 4 -35.88 48.31 -19.10
C ILE A 4 -36.75 47.92 -17.91
N LEU A 5 -36.43 46.78 -17.31
CA LEU A 5 -36.87 46.46 -15.95
C LEU A 5 -35.88 47.13 -14.99
N LYS A 6 -36.34 48.19 -14.30
CA LYS A 6 -35.69 48.74 -13.11
C LYS A 6 -36.76 49.05 -12.06
N GLU A 7 -37.19 48.02 -11.36
CA GLU A 7 -37.85 48.21 -10.06
C GLU A 7 -36.79 48.25 -8.96
N THR A 8 -37.10 49.05 -7.95
CA THR A 8 -36.20 49.78 -7.06
C THR A 8 -36.56 49.38 -5.62
N THR A 9 -35.54 49.26 -4.77
CA THR A 9 -35.55 49.55 -3.32
C THR A 9 -36.08 48.49 -2.33
N THR A 10 -35.10 47.94 -1.60
CA THR A 10 -34.98 47.91 -0.12
C THR A 10 -36.04 47.20 0.70
N ILE A 11 -35.65 46.05 1.25
CA ILE A 11 -35.71 45.81 2.70
C ILE A 11 -34.35 45.25 3.13
N GLN A 12 -33.56 46.08 3.82
CA GLN A 12 -32.50 45.64 4.72
C GLN A 12 -33.16 45.02 5.96
N ASN A 13 -32.73 43.84 6.37
CA ASN A 13 -32.96 43.35 7.72
C ASN A 13 -31.61 42.96 8.32
N GLU A 14 -31.13 43.77 9.27
CA GLU A 14 -29.84 43.63 9.94
C GLU A 14 -30.00 42.88 11.29
N GLY A 15 -29.38 41.70 11.41
CA GLY A 15 -28.86 41.11 12.66
C GLY A 15 -29.77 40.18 13.46
N PRO A 16 -29.22 39.19 14.23
CA PRO A 16 -27.85 39.14 14.76
C PRO A 16 -26.89 38.20 14.01
N ARG A 17 -25.60 38.56 14.06
CA ARG A 17 -24.46 37.79 13.56
C ARG A 17 -24.28 36.50 14.37
N GLU A 18 -24.53 35.35 13.75
CA GLU A 18 -23.92 34.10 14.20
C GLU A 18 -22.58 33.92 13.48
N ALA A 19 -21.52 34.18 14.22
CA ALA A 19 -20.17 33.88 13.82
C ALA A 19 -19.76 32.53 14.44
N VAL A 20 -19.15 31.69 13.60
CA VAL A 20 -18.11 30.69 13.92
C VAL A 20 -18.55 29.24 14.26
N THR A 21 -17.96 28.32 13.48
CA THR A 21 -17.65 26.88 13.71
C THR A 21 -18.83 25.89 13.68
N THR A 22 -18.81 24.83 12.88
CA THR A 22 -17.75 23.80 12.88
C THR A 22 -17.76 23.00 11.57
N GLU A 23 -16.57 22.53 11.22
CA GLU A 23 -16.25 21.59 10.16
C GLU A 23 -17.18 20.37 10.06
N THR A 24 -17.04 19.68 8.92
CA THR A 24 -17.25 18.24 8.69
C THR A 24 -18.28 17.93 7.60
N LYS A 25 -17.84 18.03 6.34
CA LYS A 25 -18.17 16.99 5.35
C LYS A 25 -17.12 16.92 4.25
N SER A 26 -15.90 16.58 4.63
CA SER A 26 -14.86 16.15 3.69
C SER A 26 -14.32 14.79 4.10
N VAL A 27 -15.16 13.74 4.10
CA VAL A 27 -14.68 12.34 4.02
C VAL A 27 -15.80 11.45 3.46
N ALA A 28 -16.05 11.51 2.15
CA ALA A 28 -16.88 10.50 1.48
C ALA A 28 -16.47 10.34 0.01
N THR A 29 -15.16 10.31 -0.28
CA THR A 29 -14.51 9.90 -1.56
C THR A 29 -13.00 10.18 -1.40
N SER A 30 -12.34 9.46 -0.49
CA SER A 30 -10.87 9.54 -0.37
C SER A 30 -10.28 8.21 0.09
N SER A 31 -11.04 7.45 0.89
CA SER A 31 -10.67 6.10 1.32
C SER A 31 -10.40 5.14 0.15
N GLN A 32 -11.17 5.22 -0.93
CA GLN A 32 -11.00 4.33 -2.09
C GLN A 32 -9.65 4.56 -2.78
N THR A 33 -9.22 5.82 -2.95
CA THR A 33 -7.94 6.15 -3.59
C THR A 33 -6.76 5.67 -2.74
N VAL A 34 -6.85 5.81 -1.42
CA VAL A 34 -5.79 5.34 -0.49
C VAL A 34 -5.68 3.82 -0.53
N GLU A 35 -6.80 3.11 -0.60
CA GLU A 35 -6.84 1.66 -0.71
C GLU A 35 -6.10 1.16 -1.96
N TYR A 36 -6.42 1.69 -3.15
CA TYR A 36 -5.71 1.36 -4.39
C TYR A 36 -4.21 1.63 -4.31
N LEU A 37 -3.83 2.72 -3.64
CA LEU A 37 -2.43 3.07 -3.46
C LEU A 37 -1.72 2.05 -2.57
N VAL A 38 -2.34 1.62 -1.47
CA VAL A 38 -1.80 0.56 -0.60
C VAL A 38 -1.61 -0.75 -1.37
N TYR A 39 -2.57 -1.16 -2.20
CA TYR A 39 -2.41 -2.34 -3.06
C TYR A 39 -1.23 -2.23 -4.00
N PHE A 40 -1.08 -1.08 -4.65
CA PHE A 40 0.02 -0.85 -5.57
C PHE A 40 1.36 -0.98 -4.84
N PHE A 41 1.50 -0.34 -3.68
CA PHE A 41 2.72 -0.44 -2.88
C PHE A 41 2.99 -1.86 -2.38
N LEU A 42 1.96 -2.57 -1.90
CA LEU A 42 2.09 -3.93 -1.41
C LEU A 42 2.48 -4.90 -2.55
N GLY A 43 1.90 -4.73 -3.74
CA GLY A 43 2.28 -5.49 -4.93
C GLY A 43 3.71 -5.19 -5.41
N VAL A 44 4.12 -3.92 -5.40
CA VAL A 44 5.51 -3.54 -5.70
C VAL A 44 6.47 -4.14 -4.68
N LEU A 45 6.15 -4.08 -3.38
CA LEU A 45 6.96 -4.68 -2.32
C LEU A 45 7.14 -6.19 -2.55
N GLU A 46 6.06 -6.90 -2.90
CA GLU A 46 6.10 -8.33 -3.18
C GLU A 46 7.02 -8.64 -4.37
N ILE A 47 6.94 -7.86 -5.45
CA ILE A 47 7.84 -8.00 -6.61
C ILE A 47 9.31 -7.78 -6.20
N LEU A 48 9.59 -6.80 -5.35
CA LEU A 48 10.95 -6.54 -4.85
C LEU A 48 11.48 -7.72 -4.02
N LEU A 49 10.64 -8.34 -3.18
CA LEU A 49 10.99 -9.54 -2.41
C LEU A 49 11.22 -10.75 -3.30
N ALA A 50 10.41 -10.92 -4.35
CA ALA A 50 10.60 -11.96 -5.35
C ALA A 50 11.94 -11.77 -6.09
N PHE A 51 12.27 -10.55 -6.51
CA PHE A 51 13.58 -10.23 -7.09
C PHE A 51 14.72 -10.53 -6.12
N ARG A 52 14.59 -10.16 -4.85
CA ARG A 52 15.58 -10.50 -3.81
C ARG A 52 15.81 -12.01 -3.78
N LEU A 53 14.74 -12.80 -3.73
CA LEU A 53 14.82 -14.25 -3.69
C LEU A 53 15.51 -14.82 -4.95
N ILE A 54 15.16 -14.33 -6.13
CA ILE A 54 15.77 -14.73 -7.41
C ILE A 54 17.28 -14.38 -7.41
N PHE A 55 17.66 -13.19 -6.96
CA PHE A 55 19.05 -12.77 -6.87
C PHE A 55 19.86 -13.62 -5.89
N LYS A 56 19.26 -13.98 -4.75
CA LYS A 56 19.88 -14.91 -3.80
C LYS A 56 20.02 -16.32 -4.39
N LEU A 57 18.99 -16.83 -5.08
CA LEU A 57 19.00 -18.14 -5.76
C LEU A 57 20.05 -18.23 -6.87
N THR A 58 20.21 -17.16 -7.64
CA THR A 58 21.15 -17.08 -8.76
C THR A 58 22.57 -16.70 -8.33
N GLY A 59 22.79 -16.43 -7.03
CA GLY A 59 24.09 -15.98 -6.52
C GLY A 59 24.51 -14.61 -7.06
N ALA A 60 23.53 -13.73 -7.35
CA ALA A 60 23.79 -12.41 -7.92
C ALA A 60 24.72 -11.59 -7.02
N SER A 61 25.71 -10.96 -7.65
CA SER A 61 26.73 -10.18 -6.94
C SER A 61 26.17 -8.88 -6.38
N ILE A 62 26.44 -8.63 -5.10
CA ILE A 62 26.12 -7.38 -4.39
C ILE A 62 26.95 -6.21 -4.94
N ALA A 63 27.98 -6.46 -5.75
CA ALA A 63 28.72 -5.41 -6.45
C ALA A 63 27.85 -4.65 -7.47
N SER A 64 26.73 -5.23 -7.91
CA SER A 64 25.75 -4.51 -8.72
C SER A 64 24.96 -3.54 -7.84
N GLY A 65 25.02 -2.24 -8.18
CA GLY A 65 24.27 -1.20 -7.48
C GLY A 65 22.76 -1.47 -7.46
N PHE A 66 22.22 -2.10 -8.50
CA PHE A 66 20.81 -2.49 -8.55
C PHE A 66 20.48 -3.59 -7.53
N VAL A 67 21.26 -4.67 -7.50
CA VAL A 67 21.05 -5.79 -6.56
C VAL A 67 21.19 -5.31 -5.11
N SER A 68 22.22 -4.50 -4.84
CA SER A 68 22.44 -3.90 -3.52
C SER A 68 21.28 -3.01 -3.08
N SER A 69 20.73 -2.20 -3.99
CA SER A 69 19.57 -1.35 -3.71
C SER A 69 18.33 -2.18 -3.35
N ILE A 70 18.07 -3.26 -4.08
CA ILE A 70 16.95 -4.18 -3.80
C ILE A 70 17.12 -4.83 -2.43
N TYR A 71 18.31 -5.36 -2.13
CA TYR A 71 18.59 -5.99 -0.84
C TYR A 71 18.47 -5.00 0.32
N GLY A 72 18.94 -3.76 0.15
CA GLY A 72 18.82 -2.71 1.15
C GLY A 72 17.37 -2.31 1.39
N LEU A 73 16.62 -2.00 0.32
CA LEU A 73 15.23 -1.55 0.42
C LEU A 73 14.32 -2.62 1.03
N THR A 74 14.52 -3.88 0.65
CA THR A 74 13.73 -5.00 1.18
C THR A 74 14.15 -5.42 2.59
N SER A 75 15.33 -5.01 3.09
CA SER A 75 15.86 -5.44 4.38
C SER A 75 14.96 -5.06 5.55
N ILE A 76 14.37 -3.86 5.53
CA ILE A 76 13.50 -3.38 6.61
C ILE A 76 12.20 -4.19 6.70
N PHE A 77 11.71 -4.71 5.57
CA PHE A 77 10.49 -5.49 5.50
C PHE A 77 10.70 -6.94 5.94
N ILE A 78 11.91 -7.49 5.76
CA ILE A 78 12.22 -8.84 6.22
C ILE A 78 12.63 -8.90 7.70
N LEU A 79 13.10 -7.77 8.27
CA LEU A 79 13.59 -7.64 9.63
C LEU A 79 12.70 -8.28 10.72
N PRO A 80 11.36 -8.11 10.73
CA PRO A 80 10.52 -8.76 11.74
C PRO A 80 10.44 -10.28 11.60
N PHE A 81 10.78 -10.83 10.42
CA PHE A 81 10.81 -12.26 10.16
C PHE A 81 12.21 -12.86 10.36
N GLU A 82 13.23 -12.02 10.52
CA GLU A 82 14.58 -12.45 10.89
C GLU A 82 14.56 -13.02 12.32
N GLY A 83 14.90 -14.30 12.45
CA GLY A 83 14.93 -15.00 13.75
C GLY A 83 13.74 -15.91 14.03
N ILE A 84 12.71 -15.94 13.18
CA ILE A 84 11.63 -16.95 13.25
C ILE A 84 12.21 -18.37 13.11
N PHE A 85 13.21 -18.53 12.26
CA PHE A 85 13.94 -19.78 12.11
C PHE A 85 15.20 -19.75 12.96
N ARG A 86 15.39 -20.75 13.83
CA ARG A 86 16.63 -20.90 14.61
C ARG A 86 17.82 -20.95 13.65
N ARG A 87 18.92 -20.26 13.98
CA ARG A 87 20.19 -20.26 13.23
C ARG A 87 20.76 -21.68 12.92
N GLY A 88 20.23 -22.73 13.56
CA GLY A 88 20.57 -24.13 13.32
C GLY A 88 20.13 -24.70 11.96
N TYR A 89 19.22 -24.06 11.22
CA TYR A 89 18.89 -24.50 9.85
C TYR A 89 19.95 -24.10 8.81
N ALA A 90 21.02 -23.39 9.22
CA ALA A 90 22.16 -23.00 8.38
C ALA A 90 23.51 -23.55 8.87
N GLN A 91 23.55 -24.38 9.91
CA GLN A 91 24.76 -25.07 10.38
C GLN A 91 24.86 -26.51 9.83
N GLY A 92 24.50 -26.69 8.57
CA GLY A 92 24.58 -27.97 7.87
C GLY A 92 25.51 -27.86 6.66
N VAL A 93 26.81 -28.07 6.90
CA VAL A 93 27.79 -28.69 5.99
C VAL A 93 27.84 -28.15 4.54
N GLU A 94 28.83 -27.29 4.30
CA GLU A 94 29.49 -27.05 3.00
C GLU A 94 28.69 -26.46 1.84
N THR A 95 27.47 -25.98 2.08
CA THR A 95 26.81 -25.06 1.14
C THR A 95 26.37 -23.83 1.90
N THR A 96 26.98 -22.69 1.59
CA THR A 96 26.45 -21.37 1.88
C THR A 96 25.03 -21.31 1.32
N SER A 97 24.04 -21.73 2.11
CA SER A 97 22.65 -21.65 1.70
C SER A 97 22.30 -20.18 1.61
N ILE A 98 22.33 -19.68 0.38
CA ILE A 98 22.15 -18.28 0.01
C ILE A 98 20.69 -17.86 0.26
N LEU A 99 19.81 -18.80 0.61
CA LEU A 99 18.39 -18.59 0.84
C LEU A 99 18.11 -18.24 2.29
N GLU A 100 17.71 -16.99 2.49
CA GLU A 100 17.23 -16.47 3.77
C GLU A 100 15.78 -16.94 3.99
N PRO A 101 15.50 -17.86 4.94
CA PRO A 101 14.15 -18.35 5.20
C PRO A 101 13.18 -17.22 5.61
N ALA A 102 13.72 -16.15 6.19
CA ALA A 102 12.99 -14.92 6.50
C ALA A 102 12.43 -14.24 5.25
N THR A 103 13.18 -14.20 4.13
CA THR A 103 12.70 -13.61 2.86
C THR A 103 11.52 -14.42 2.31
N LEU A 104 11.63 -15.76 2.33
CA LEU A 104 10.54 -16.63 1.88
C LEU A 104 9.27 -16.45 2.73
N THR A 105 9.45 -16.32 4.04
CA THR A 105 8.33 -16.10 4.97
C THR A 105 7.68 -14.74 4.75
N ALA A 106 8.49 -13.69 4.57
CA ALA A 106 7.98 -12.36 4.24
C ALA A 106 7.12 -12.41 2.97
N MET A 107 7.62 -13.06 1.91
CA MET A 107 6.89 -13.23 0.64
C MET A 107 5.53 -13.93 0.86
N ILE A 108 5.50 -15.03 1.63
CA ILE A 108 4.24 -15.73 1.92
C ILE A 108 3.26 -14.82 2.68
N VAL A 109 3.74 -14.11 3.71
CA VAL A 109 2.89 -13.23 4.52
C VAL A 109 2.33 -12.09 3.69
N TYR A 110 3.17 -11.41 2.91
CA TYR A 110 2.73 -10.30 2.06
C TYR A 110 1.84 -10.77 0.91
N ALA A 111 2.09 -11.93 0.30
CA ALA A 111 1.19 -12.53 -0.68
C ALA A 111 -0.21 -12.83 -0.10
N VAL A 112 -0.27 -13.37 1.12
CA VAL A 112 -1.55 -13.61 1.82
C VAL A 112 -2.25 -12.29 2.13
N LEU A 113 -1.52 -11.25 2.55
CA LEU A 113 -2.09 -9.92 2.75
C LEU A 113 -2.68 -9.37 1.44
N ILE A 114 -1.92 -9.38 0.34
CA ILE A 114 -2.40 -8.93 -0.97
C ILE A 114 -3.68 -9.68 -1.34
N TRP A 115 -3.68 -11.01 -1.26
CA TRP A 115 -4.83 -11.82 -1.62
C TRP A 115 -6.05 -11.54 -0.72
N GLY A 116 -5.84 -11.44 0.60
CA GLY A 116 -6.89 -11.15 1.56
C GLY A 116 -7.53 -9.78 1.32
N ILE A 117 -6.72 -8.76 1.06
CA ILE A 117 -7.23 -7.43 0.74
C ILE A 117 -7.94 -7.51 -0.63
N ILE A 118 -7.40 -8.15 -1.69
CA ILE A 118 -8.08 -8.26 -3.01
C ILE A 118 -9.46 -8.91 -2.87
N LYS A 119 -9.55 -9.98 -2.08
CA LYS A 119 -10.82 -10.65 -1.78
C LYS A 119 -11.79 -9.71 -1.08
N LEU A 120 -11.30 -8.91 -0.15
CA LEU A 120 -12.11 -7.94 0.58
C LEU A 120 -12.68 -6.87 -0.37
N VAL A 121 -11.86 -6.28 -1.24
CA VAL A 121 -12.35 -5.32 -2.26
C VAL A 121 -13.34 -5.97 -3.19
N ARG A 122 -13.11 -7.21 -3.64
CA ARG A 122 -14.07 -7.88 -4.52
C ARG A 122 -15.43 -8.09 -3.84
N ILE A 123 -15.45 -8.33 -2.54
CA ILE A 123 -16.70 -8.46 -1.77
C ILE A 123 -17.39 -7.10 -1.62
N PHE A 124 -16.63 -6.02 -1.35
CA PHE A 124 -17.20 -4.67 -1.19
C PHE A 124 -17.62 -4.04 -2.52
N SER A 125 -16.90 -4.29 -3.61
CA SER A 125 -17.20 -3.85 -4.98
C SER A 125 -18.22 -4.76 -5.67
N GLY A 126 -19.05 -5.47 -4.90
CA GLY A 126 -19.98 -6.47 -5.38
C GLY A 126 -20.96 -5.96 -6.43
N GLU A 127 -20.56 -5.97 -7.69
CA GLU A 127 -21.47 -6.35 -8.75
C GLU A 127 -21.52 -7.87 -8.75
N THR A 128 -22.65 -8.33 -8.22
CA THR A 128 -23.09 -9.71 -8.30
C THR A 128 -23.34 -9.98 -9.78
N GLU A 129 -22.30 -10.32 -10.55
CA GLU A 129 -22.54 -10.94 -11.85
C GLU A 129 -23.16 -12.31 -11.56
N GLU A 130 -24.46 -12.36 -11.80
CA GLU A 130 -25.22 -13.59 -11.93
C GLU A 130 -24.50 -14.57 -12.87
N ARG A 131 -24.61 -15.84 -12.50
CA ARG A 131 -23.93 -17.02 -13.03
C ARG A 131 -23.98 -17.18 -14.55
#